data_AF-A0A559R9L9-F1
#
_entry.id   AF-A0A559R9L9-F1
#
_cell.length_a   1.000
_cell.length_b   1.000
_cell.length_c   1.000
_cell.angle_alpha   90.00
_cell.angle_beta   90.00
_cell.angle_gamma   90.00
#
_symmetry.space_group_name_H-M   'P 1'
#
loop_
_entity.id
_entity.type
_entity.pdbx_description
1 polymer ?
#
loop_
_entity_poly.entity_id
_entity_poly.type
_entity_poly.pdbx_seq_one_letter_code
_entity_poly.pdbx_strand_id
1 'polypeptide(L)'
;MNKLGIIIGLLIGLGLFGAYNVKTKAKLKSNQEVSATQFVTKIEELGYYKYTDKKNIDSLKNQLIKNYDPTNELVSIWDDQTGVPLDYRYYWCDGETVFELGGFTELLEQVKPTFNKIGLTINITDHIEEWDDKNKWLNHRITINGTKYVIFKNFKNYGWGESVMRFAQIINQEAEKQGINERVYLASGANDGRLIFLTKALYDYIYKVYTNKHWKPLEVTEWIKVMEVKPIEIN
;
A
#
# COMPACT_ATOMS: atom_id res chain seq x y z
N MET A 1 21.48 -10.02 78.57
CA MET A 1 21.04 -11.37 79.01
C MET A 1 19.94 -11.79 78.04
N ASN A 2 20.04 -12.78 77.16
CA ASN A 2 20.94 -13.92 77.02
C ASN A 2 21.34 -14.12 75.55
N LYS A 3 22.55 -14.65 75.39
CA LYS A 3 23.08 -15.24 74.15
C LYS A 3 22.27 -16.50 73.81
N LEU A 4 22.12 -16.81 72.53
CA LEU A 4 22.47 -18.15 72.02
C LEU A 4 22.56 -18.07 70.49
N GLY A 5 23.79 -18.13 69.98
CA GLY A 5 24.04 -18.69 68.67
C GLY A 5 24.36 -20.18 68.82
N ILE A 6 24.08 -20.97 67.79
CA ILE A 6 24.91 -22.08 67.30
C ILE A 6 24.44 -22.41 65.87
N ILE A 7 25.44 -22.68 65.04
CA ILE A 7 25.47 -22.91 63.60
C ILE A 7 25.43 -24.44 63.35
N ILE A 8 25.24 -24.81 62.07
CA ILE A 8 25.61 -26.07 61.37
C ILE A 8 24.48 -27.09 61.36
N GLY A 9 24.04 -27.68 60.23
CA GLY A 9 24.43 -27.60 58.83
C GLY A 9 23.87 -28.80 58.05
N LEU A 10 23.56 -28.57 56.76
CA LEU A 10 23.66 -29.50 55.63
C LEU A 10 22.75 -30.76 55.53
N LEU A 11 21.84 -30.73 54.54
CA LEU A 11 21.78 -31.58 53.32
C LEU A 11 20.46 -32.30 52.97
N ILE A 12 20.02 -31.99 51.73
CA ILE A 12 19.44 -32.85 50.68
C ILE A 12 17.97 -33.30 50.80
N GLY A 13 17.22 -33.02 49.72
CA GLY A 13 16.06 -33.79 49.27
C GLY A 13 14.91 -32.91 48.77
N LEU A 14 14.96 -32.44 47.52
CA LEU A 14 14.16 -32.95 46.38
C LEU A 14 12.64 -32.75 46.54
N GLY A 15 12.07 -31.87 45.71
CA GLY A 15 10.62 -31.70 45.62
C GLY A 15 10.17 -30.65 44.61
N LEU A 16 10.48 -30.89 43.33
CA LEU A 16 9.74 -30.48 42.13
C LEU A 16 8.68 -29.37 42.31
N PHE A 17 9.04 -28.13 41.99
CA PHE A 17 8.06 -27.11 41.58
C PHE A 17 8.29 -26.80 40.10
N GLY A 18 7.25 -27.06 39.30
CA GLY A 18 7.29 -27.18 37.85
C GLY A 18 7.89 -25.95 37.16
N ALA A 19 8.97 -26.19 36.42
CA ALA A 19 9.38 -25.33 35.34
C ALA A 19 8.24 -25.24 34.33
N TYR A 20 7.73 -24.02 34.14
CA TYR A 20 6.82 -23.67 33.07
C TYR A 20 7.47 -24.10 31.75
N ASN A 21 6.87 -25.09 31.10
CA ASN A 21 7.27 -25.55 29.77
C ASN A 21 7.02 -24.42 28.76
N VAL A 22 8.02 -23.57 28.54
CA VAL A 22 8.12 -22.78 27.32
C VAL A 22 8.35 -23.79 26.19
N LYS A 23 7.26 -24.23 25.56
CA LYS A 23 7.31 -24.89 24.26
C LYS A 23 7.92 -23.90 23.29
N THR A 24 9.23 -23.98 23.10
CA THR A 24 9.92 -23.42 21.95
C THR A 24 9.29 -24.04 20.71
N LYS A 25 8.43 -23.28 20.04
CA LYS A 25 8.03 -23.60 18.68
C LYS A 25 9.31 -23.70 17.87
N ALA A 26 9.62 -24.91 17.42
CA ALA A 26 10.68 -25.15 16.45
C ALA A 26 10.50 -24.17 15.29
N LYS A 27 11.50 -23.30 15.11
CA LYS A 27 11.60 -22.32 14.03
C LYS A 27 11.58 -23.11 12.71
N LEU A 28 10.41 -23.12 12.06
CA LEU A 28 10.27 -23.65 10.72
C LEU A 28 11.22 -22.90 9.78
N LYS A 29 12.20 -23.64 9.26
CA LYS A 29 13.04 -23.41 8.07
C LYS A 29 13.19 -21.96 7.59
N SER A 30 14.33 -21.37 7.93
CA SER A 30 15.19 -20.53 7.05
C SER A 30 14.51 -19.94 5.79
N ASN A 31 13.73 -18.87 5.96
CA ASN A 31 13.75 -17.79 4.98
C ASN A 31 14.91 -16.89 5.40
N GLN A 32 15.94 -16.81 4.57
CA GLN A 32 17.01 -15.84 4.80
C GLN A 32 16.35 -14.45 4.72
N GLU A 33 16.28 -13.76 5.86
CA GLU A 33 15.70 -12.42 5.97
C GLU A 33 16.47 -11.49 5.03
N VAL A 34 15.77 -10.92 4.04
CA VAL A 34 16.38 -9.99 3.08
C VAL A 34 16.82 -8.75 3.84
N SER A 35 18.11 -8.42 3.79
CA SER A 35 18.61 -7.21 4.46
C SER A 35 18.14 -5.94 3.75
N ALA A 36 18.11 -4.82 4.47
CA ALA A 36 17.74 -3.52 3.91
C ALA A 36 18.57 -3.14 2.67
N THR A 37 19.88 -3.38 2.71
CA THR A 37 20.77 -3.14 1.57
C THR A 37 20.48 -4.07 0.40
N GLN A 38 20.25 -5.36 0.64
CA GLN A 38 19.88 -6.31 -0.41
C GLN A 38 18.54 -5.92 -1.07
N PHE A 39 17.57 -5.48 -0.27
CA PHE A 39 16.30 -4.97 -0.76
C PHE A 39 16.49 -3.77 -1.69
N VAL A 40 17.21 -2.74 -1.22
CA VAL A 40 17.44 -1.50 -1.99
C VAL A 40 18.26 -1.76 -3.26
N THR A 41 19.34 -2.55 -3.19
CA THR A 41 20.10 -2.96 -4.37
C THR A 41 19.19 -3.64 -5.38
N LYS A 42 18.31 -4.54 -4.92
CA LYS A 42 17.48 -5.31 -5.85
C LYS A 42 16.40 -4.47 -6.53
N ILE A 43 15.70 -3.59 -5.80
CA ILE A 43 14.72 -2.69 -6.43
C ILE A 43 15.39 -1.70 -7.38
N GLU A 44 16.64 -1.29 -7.10
CA GLU A 44 17.43 -0.46 -8.02
C GLU A 44 17.72 -1.19 -9.33
N GLU A 45 18.21 -2.44 -9.29
CA GLU A 45 18.42 -3.28 -10.47
C GLU A 45 17.13 -3.45 -11.30
N LEU A 46 15.98 -3.51 -10.63
CA LEU A 46 14.66 -3.62 -11.25
C LEU A 46 14.10 -2.28 -11.76
N GLY A 47 14.84 -1.17 -11.58
CA GLY A 47 14.49 0.14 -12.11
C GLY A 47 13.53 0.96 -11.25
N TYR A 48 13.49 0.74 -9.93
CA TYR A 48 12.64 1.52 -9.02
C TYR A 48 12.91 3.03 -9.18
N TYR A 49 14.17 3.45 -9.25
CA TYR A 49 14.54 4.87 -9.36
C TYR A 49 14.52 5.44 -10.79
N LYS A 50 13.93 4.75 -11.76
CA LYS A 50 13.94 5.14 -13.18
C LYS A 50 13.37 6.56 -13.43
N TYR A 51 12.37 6.98 -12.65
CA TYR A 51 11.70 8.28 -12.82
C TYR A 51 12.18 9.36 -11.85
N THR A 52 12.92 8.94 -10.82
CA THR A 52 13.50 9.78 -9.78
C THR A 52 14.53 10.74 -10.36
N ASP A 53 14.48 12.00 -9.95
CA ASP A 53 15.54 12.95 -10.27
C ASP A 53 16.85 12.53 -9.62
N LYS A 54 17.96 12.55 -10.37
CA LYS A 54 19.27 12.03 -9.92
C LYS A 54 19.71 12.55 -8.55
N LYS A 55 19.43 13.82 -8.25
CA LYS A 55 19.74 14.48 -6.96
C LYS A 55 19.05 13.84 -5.74
N ASN A 56 17.94 13.11 -5.95
CA ASN A 56 17.11 12.53 -4.90
C ASN A 56 17.35 11.02 -4.72
N ILE A 57 18.13 10.37 -5.58
CA ILE A 57 18.30 8.92 -5.56
C ILE A 57 18.94 8.47 -4.24
N ASP A 58 20.04 9.11 -3.83
CA ASP A 58 20.77 8.70 -2.62
C ASP A 58 19.95 8.93 -1.34
N SER A 59 19.17 10.02 -1.27
CA SER A 59 18.30 10.27 -0.12
C SER A 59 17.19 9.23 -0.03
N LEU A 60 16.55 8.87 -1.14
CA LEU A 60 15.52 7.82 -1.17
C LEU A 60 16.07 6.45 -0.77
N LYS A 61 17.25 6.07 -1.28
CA LYS A 61 17.92 4.82 -0.88
C LYS A 61 18.20 4.80 0.63
N ASN A 62 18.76 5.88 1.17
CA ASN A 62 19.07 5.99 2.59
C ASN A 62 17.80 5.95 3.45
N GLN A 63 16.72 6.59 3.01
CA GLN A 63 15.44 6.54 3.71
C GLN A 63 14.86 5.12 3.76
N LEU A 64 14.89 4.41 2.63
CA LEU A 64 14.46 3.01 2.56
C LEU A 64 15.32 2.11 3.44
N ILE A 65 16.65 2.28 3.45
CA ILE A 65 17.54 1.48 4.32
C ILE A 65 17.25 1.76 5.79
N LYS A 66 17.15 3.03 6.18
CA LYS A 66 16.99 3.45 7.57
C LYS A 66 15.68 2.97 8.18
N ASN A 67 14.60 2.96 7.40
CA ASN A 67 13.26 2.59 7.87
C ASN A 67 12.80 1.24 7.28
N TYR A 68 13.74 0.40 6.84
CA TYR A 68 13.40 -0.89 6.27
C TYR A 68 12.76 -1.79 7.33
N ASP A 69 11.47 -2.07 7.13
CA ASP A 69 10.71 -3.03 7.91
C ASP A 69 9.73 -3.76 6.97
N PRO A 70 10.02 -5.01 6.54
CA PRO A 70 9.14 -5.76 5.64
C PRO A 70 7.84 -6.21 6.32
N THR A 71 7.64 -5.91 7.60
CA THR A 71 6.38 -6.12 8.33
C THR A 71 5.52 -4.86 8.42
N ASN A 72 5.98 -3.75 7.80
CA ASN A 72 5.34 -2.44 7.88
C ASN A 72 5.20 -1.79 6.49
N GLU A 73 4.85 -0.51 6.47
CA GLU A 73 4.69 0.33 5.29
C GLU A 73 5.98 0.47 4.46
N LEU A 74 5.86 0.46 3.13
CA LEU A 74 6.95 0.89 2.25
C LEU A 74 7.14 2.41 2.37
N VAL A 75 8.34 2.85 2.71
CA VAL A 75 8.60 4.29 2.92
C VAL A 75 9.04 4.99 1.63
N SER A 76 8.68 6.27 1.51
CA SER A 76 9.18 7.17 0.49
C SER A 76 9.50 8.55 1.10
N ILE A 77 10.04 9.46 0.28
CA ILE A 77 10.25 10.86 0.64
C ILE A 77 9.31 11.69 -0.22
N TRP A 78 8.61 12.63 0.40
CA TRP A 78 7.71 13.55 -0.28
C TRP A 78 8.38 14.91 -0.46
N ASP A 79 8.07 15.55 -1.57
CA ASP A 79 8.40 16.95 -1.77
C ASP A 79 7.37 17.81 -1.03
N ASP A 80 7.78 18.46 0.06
CA ASP A 80 6.89 19.27 0.91
C ASP A 80 6.27 20.48 0.17
N GLN A 81 6.86 20.92 -0.94
CA GLN A 81 6.35 22.06 -1.71
C GLN A 81 5.26 21.63 -2.70
N THR A 82 5.44 20.46 -3.32
CA THR A 82 4.55 19.99 -4.39
C THR A 82 3.57 18.90 -3.94
N GLY A 83 3.81 18.26 -2.80
CA GLY A 83 3.04 17.11 -2.35
C GLY A 83 3.23 15.85 -3.21
N VAL A 84 4.28 15.81 -4.03
CA VAL A 84 4.58 14.68 -4.93
C VAL A 84 5.69 13.82 -4.31
N PRO A 85 5.58 12.48 -4.29
CA PRO A 85 6.68 11.63 -3.85
C PRO A 85 7.88 11.76 -4.79
N LEU A 86 9.08 11.86 -4.22
CA LEU A 86 10.33 12.04 -4.99
C LEU A 86 10.66 10.83 -5.87
N ASP A 87 10.08 9.67 -5.58
CA ASP A 87 10.19 8.47 -6.42
C ASP A 87 9.15 8.40 -7.55
N TYR A 88 8.14 9.27 -7.54
CA TYR A 88 7.00 9.24 -8.46
C TYR A 88 6.27 7.89 -8.48
N ARG A 89 6.26 7.15 -7.37
CA ARG A 89 5.65 5.82 -7.27
C ARG A 89 4.69 5.67 -6.11
N TYR A 90 4.96 6.26 -4.95
CA TYR A 90 4.26 5.95 -3.71
C TYR A 90 3.40 7.11 -3.20
N TYR A 91 2.09 7.04 -3.40
CA TYR A 91 1.15 8.11 -3.06
C TYR A 91 0.24 7.71 -1.90
N TRP A 92 -0.02 8.67 -1.00
CA TRP A 92 -1.17 8.64 -0.10
C TRP A 92 -2.45 8.68 -0.92
N CYS A 93 -3.41 7.85 -0.56
CA CYS A 93 -4.73 7.83 -1.15
C CYS A 93 -5.78 7.69 -0.06
N ASP A 94 -6.36 8.83 0.34
CA ASP A 94 -7.45 8.85 1.31
C ASP A 94 -8.77 8.52 0.59
N GLY A 95 -9.34 7.36 0.90
CA GLY A 95 -10.57 6.87 0.29
C GLY A 95 -11.78 7.74 0.57
N GLU A 96 -11.82 8.44 1.72
CA GLU A 96 -12.87 9.43 2.00
C GLU A 96 -12.77 10.57 0.99
N THR A 97 -11.61 11.23 0.92
CA THR A 97 -11.35 12.28 -0.06
C THR A 97 -11.67 11.82 -1.48
N VAL A 98 -11.24 10.62 -1.91
CA VAL A 98 -11.47 10.13 -3.28
C VAL A 98 -12.95 9.87 -3.58
N PHE A 99 -13.75 9.54 -2.57
CA PHE A 99 -15.18 9.33 -2.71
C PHE A 99 -16.00 10.63 -2.72
N GLU A 100 -15.52 11.68 -2.05
CA GLU A 100 -16.20 12.97 -2.00
C GLU A 100 -16.18 13.71 -3.33
N LEU A 101 -17.10 14.68 -3.47
CA LEU A 101 -17.33 15.44 -4.70
C LEU A 101 -16.02 16.03 -5.25
N GLY A 102 -15.65 15.64 -6.47
CA GLY A 102 -14.43 16.10 -7.14
C GLY A 102 -13.15 15.35 -6.76
N GLY A 103 -13.14 14.59 -5.67
CA GLY A 103 -11.95 13.93 -5.14
C GLY A 103 -11.33 12.90 -6.08
N PHE A 104 -12.14 12.20 -6.87
CA PHE A 104 -11.64 11.29 -7.89
C PHE A 104 -10.80 12.01 -8.96
N THR A 105 -11.23 13.19 -9.41
CA THR A 105 -10.50 14.00 -10.38
C THR A 105 -9.30 14.72 -9.75
N GLU A 106 -9.39 15.11 -8.49
CA GLU A 106 -8.25 15.65 -7.74
C GLU A 106 -7.13 14.62 -7.61
N LEU A 107 -7.47 13.36 -7.31
CA LEU A 107 -6.50 12.28 -7.29
C LEU A 107 -5.84 12.06 -8.65
N LEU A 108 -6.58 12.18 -9.76
CA LEU A 108 -6.01 12.12 -11.12
C LEU A 108 -4.96 13.21 -11.34
N GLU A 109 -5.23 14.44 -10.89
CA GLU A 109 -4.27 15.55 -10.98
C GLU A 109 -3.08 15.37 -10.04
N GLN A 110 -3.30 14.83 -8.83
CA GLN A 110 -2.23 14.55 -7.86
C GLN A 110 -1.20 13.56 -8.41
N VAL A 111 -1.65 12.48 -9.08
CA VAL A 111 -0.74 11.46 -9.62
C VAL A 111 -0.25 11.76 -11.04
N LYS A 112 -0.73 12.84 -11.66
CA LYS A 112 -0.36 13.28 -13.02
C LYS A 112 1.15 13.42 -13.25
N PRO A 113 1.97 13.88 -12.28
CA PRO A 113 3.43 13.88 -12.46
C PRO A 113 3.99 12.48 -12.76
N THR A 114 3.46 11.43 -12.13
CA THR A 114 3.82 10.04 -12.46
C THR A 114 3.32 9.65 -13.83
N PHE A 115 2.08 10.00 -14.20
CA PHE A 115 1.55 9.73 -15.55
C PHE A 115 2.47 10.28 -16.63
N ASN A 116 2.93 11.52 -16.48
CA ASN A 116 3.88 12.16 -17.40
C ASN A 116 5.22 11.40 -17.48
N LYS A 117 5.76 10.92 -16.34
CA LYS A 117 7.03 10.17 -16.29
C LYS A 117 6.92 8.78 -16.92
N ILE A 118 5.79 8.08 -16.74
CA ILE A 118 5.57 6.74 -17.30
C ILE A 118 5.06 6.79 -18.75
N GLY A 119 4.68 7.97 -19.25
CA GLY A 119 4.13 8.16 -20.60
C GLY A 119 2.64 7.79 -20.70
N LEU A 120 1.91 7.77 -19.59
CA LEU A 120 0.46 7.52 -19.58
C LEU A 120 -0.28 8.82 -19.89
N THR A 121 -1.05 8.83 -20.98
CA THR A 121 -1.91 9.98 -21.32
C THR A 121 -3.30 9.76 -20.73
N ILE A 122 -3.82 10.75 -19.99
CA ILE A 122 -5.19 10.74 -19.47
C ILE A 122 -5.89 12.00 -19.99
N ASN A 123 -6.81 11.84 -20.95
CA ASN A 123 -7.64 12.92 -21.46
C ASN A 123 -9.10 12.72 -21.05
N ILE A 124 -9.61 13.60 -20.19
CA ILE A 124 -10.99 13.57 -19.70
C ILE A 124 -11.86 14.40 -20.64
N THR A 125 -12.93 13.81 -21.16
CA THR A 125 -13.83 14.48 -22.12
C THR A 125 -15.28 14.61 -21.62
N ASP A 126 -15.63 13.88 -20.56
CA ASP A 126 -16.93 13.93 -19.89
C ASP A 126 -16.71 13.46 -18.45
N HIS A 127 -17.36 14.12 -17.49
CA HIS A 127 -17.35 13.74 -16.08
C HIS A 127 -18.69 14.14 -15.48
N ILE A 128 -19.36 13.18 -14.84
CA ILE A 128 -20.60 13.39 -14.12
C ILE A 128 -20.47 12.78 -12.75
N GLU A 129 -20.81 13.56 -11.75
CA GLU A 129 -20.92 13.15 -10.35
C GLU A 129 -22.18 13.79 -9.77
N GLU A 130 -23.25 13.00 -9.71
CA GLU A 130 -24.60 13.49 -9.41
C GLU A 130 -25.24 12.68 -8.29
N TRP A 131 -25.65 13.40 -7.25
CA TRP A 131 -26.48 12.87 -6.18
C TRP A 131 -27.97 13.01 -6.53
N ASP A 132 -28.70 11.89 -6.50
CA ASP A 132 -30.15 11.89 -6.65
C ASP A 132 -30.82 12.07 -5.29
N ASP A 133 -31.35 13.27 -5.06
CA ASP A 133 -32.00 13.59 -3.79
C ASP A 133 -33.27 12.79 -3.50
N LYS A 134 -33.96 12.30 -4.53
CA LYS A 134 -35.20 11.54 -4.36
C LYS A 134 -34.90 10.10 -3.97
N ASN A 135 -33.97 9.46 -4.68
CA ASN A 135 -33.63 8.06 -4.48
C ASN A 135 -32.49 7.83 -3.47
N LYS A 136 -31.81 8.91 -3.06
CA LYS A 136 -30.67 8.92 -2.14
C LYS A 136 -29.55 8.01 -2.62
N TRP A 137 -29.07 8.26 -3.83
CA TRP A 137 -27.94 7.53 -4.41
C TRP A 137 -26.99 8.44 -5.20
N LEU A 138 -25.77 7.96 -5.40
CA LEU A 138 -24.74 8.59 -6.23
C LEU A 138 -24.65 7.89 -7.59
N ASN A 139 -24.60 8.69 -8.64
CA ASN A 139 -24.17 8.28 -9.97
C ASN A 139 -22.89 9.03 -10.33
N HIS A 140 -21.81 8.29 -10.60
CA HIS A 140 -20.51 8.86 -10.95
C HIS A 140 -19.96 8.12 -12.17
N ARG A 141 -19.70 8.86 -13.25
CA ARG A 141 -19.04 8.37 -14.46
C ARG A 141 -18.01 9.35 -14.98
N ILE A 142 -17.00 8.83 -15.67
CA ILE A 142 -15.95 9.62 -16.32
C ILE A 142 -15.61 9.02 -17.68
N THR A 143 -15.34 9.84 -18.68
CA THR A 143 -14.86 9.41 -19.99
C THR A 143 -13.40 9.80 -20.15
N ILE A 144 -12.52 8.79 -20.19
CA ILE A 144 -11.08 8.94 -20.33
C ILE A 144 -10.65 8.35 -21.67
N ASN A 145 -9.94 9.13 -22.49
CA ASN A 145 -9.42 8.71 -23.80
C ASN A 145 -10.51 8.06 -24.68
N GLY A 146 -11.72 8.62 -24.65
CA GLY A 146 -12.88 8.11 -25.39
C GLY A 146 -13.55 6.87 -24.80
N THR A 147 -13.03 6.31 -23.70
CA THR A 147 -13.68 5.20 -22.99
C THR A 147 -14.51 5.73 -21.82
N LYS A 148 -15.80 5.39 -21.81
CA LYS A 148 -16.70 5.69 -20.70
C LYS A 148 -16.53 4.68 -19.57
N TYR A 149 -16.26 5.18 -18.38
CA TYR A 149 -16.15 4.42 -17.15
C TYR A 149 -17.27 4.80 -16.18
N VAL A 150 -17.94 3.78 -15.64
CA VAL A 150 -18.86 3.93 -14.52
C VAL A 150 -18.08 3.69 -13.23
N ILE A 151 -18.02 4.69 -12.36
CA ILE A 151 -17.41 4.59 -11.02
C ILE A 151 -18.50 4.13 -10.05
N PHE A 152 -19.63 4.84 -10.04
CA PHE A 152 -20.81 4.50 -9.26
C PHE A 152 -22.07 4.55 -10.12
N LYS A 153 -22.96 3.58 -9.92
CA LYS A 153 -24.32 3.58 -10.47
C LYS A 153 -25.28 3.33 -9.32
N ASN A 154 -26.20 4.25 -9.08
CA ASN A 154 -27.25 4.09 -8.07
C ASN A 154 -26.69 3.71 -6.67
N PHE A 155 -25.51 4.23 -6.32
CA PHE A 155 -24.75 3.80 -5.13
C PHE A 155 -25.24 4.48 -3.85
N LYS A 156 -25.45 3.72 -2.76
CA LYS A 156 -26.13 4.20 -1.53
C LYS A 156 -25.28 4.20 -0.26
N ASN A 157 -24.02 3.77 -0.33
CA ASN A 157 -23.17 3.57 0.84
C ASN A 157 -22.04 4.61 0.90
N TYR A 158 -21.19 4.52 1.91
CA TYR A 158 -19.87 5.16 1.92
C TYR A 158 -18.94 4.35 1.01
N GLY A 159 -18.51 4.96 -0.09
CA GLY A 159 -17.78 4.27 -1.16
C GLY A 159 -16.28 4.48 -1.10
N TRP A 160 -15.69 4.59 0.09
CA TRP A 160 -14.29 4.97 0.27
C TRP A 160 -13.33 3.93 -0.31
N GLY A 161 -13.56 2.65 -0.03
CA GLY A 161 -12.74 1.59 -0.62
C GLY A 161 -13.09 1.34 -2.09
N GLU A 162 -14.38 1.46 -2.42
CA GLU A 162 -14.94 1.31 -3.75
C GLU A 162 -14.38 2.34 -4.75
N SER A 163 -14.25 3.61 -4.35
CA SER A 163 -13.72 4.68 -5.19
C SER A 163 -12.25 4.45 -5.53
N VAL A 164 -11.43 4.09 -4.53
CA VAL A 164 -10.00 3.75 -4.69
C VAL A 164 -9.82 2.51 -5.56
N MET A 165 -10.64 1.48 -5.35
CA MET A 165 -10.66 0.28 -6.19
C MET A 165 -10.93 0.65 -7.66
N ARG A 166 -11.98 1.45 -7.92
CA ARG A 166 -12.33 1.88 -9.28
C ARG A 166 -11.25 2.74 -9.90
N PHE A 167 -10.61 3.63 -9.14
CA PHE A 167 -9.47 4.41 -9.61
C PHE A 167 -8.35 3.51 -10.14
N ALA A 168 -7.87 2.56 -9.33
CA ALA A 168 -6.80 1.66 -9.74
C ALA A 168 -7.17 0.80 -10.95
N GLN A 169 -8.42 0.30 -11.03
CA GLN A 169 -8.90 -0.46 -12.18
C GLN A 169 -8.88 0.36 -13.47
N ILE A 170 -9.42 1.58 -13.43
CA ILE A 170 -9.51 2.47 -14.58
C ILE A 170 -8.12 2.85 -15.07
N ILE A 171 -7.21 3.25 -14.17
CA ILE A 171 -5.84 3.61 -14.54
C ILE A 171 -5.07 2.41 -15.10
N ASN A 172 -5.21 1.22 -14.51
CA ASN A 172 -4.56 0.02 -15.03
C ASN A 172 -5.07 -0.36 -16.43
N GLN A 173 -6.37 -0.21 -16.68
CA GLN A 173 -6.96 -0.45 -17.99
C GLN A 173 -6.49 0.58 -19.04
N GLU A 174 -6.38 1.86 -18.67
CA GLU A 174 -5.84 2.89 -19.55
C GLU A 174 -4.34 2.67 -19.85
N ALA A 175 -3.56 2.28 -18.84
CA ALA A 175 -2.15 1.91 -19.03
C ALA A 175 -2.00 0.70 -19.96
N GLU A 176 -2.85 -0.32 -19.83
CA GLU A 176 -2.85 -1.49 -20.72
C GLU A 176 -3.14 -1.13 -22.17
N LYS A 177 -4.18 -0.32 -22.43
CA LYS A 177 -4.51 0.15 -23.79
C LYS A 177 -3.38 0.91 -24.46
N GLN A 178 -2.58 1.62 -23.68
CA GLN A 178 -1.44 2.41 -24.17
C GLN A 178 -0.12 1.63 -24.18
N GLY A 179 -0.14 0.34 -23.86
CA GLY A 179 1.07 -0.49 -23.83
C GLY A 179 2.07 -0.09 -22.74
N ILE A 180 1.62 0.61 -21.70
CA ILE A 180 2.44 0.98 -20.55
C ILE A 180 2.61 -0.24 -19.65
N ASN A 181 3.80 -0.46 -19.10
CA ASN A 181 4.13 -1.63 -18.26
C ASN A 181 3.91 -1.39 -16.76
N GLU A 182 3.79 -0.14 -16.34
CA GLU A 182 3.53 0.24 -14.95
C GLU A 182 2.05 0.00 -14.62
N ARG A 183 1.78 -0.51 -13.42
CA ARG A 183 0.44 -0.72 -12.88
C ARG A 183 0.34 -0.11 -11.49
N VAL A 184 -0.86 0.35 -11.15
CA VAL A 184 -1.25 0.75 -9.81
C VAL A 184 -1.56 -0.50 -9.00
N TYR A 185 -0.84 -0.65 -7.90
CA TYR A 185 -1.11 -1.58 -6.81
C TYR A 185 -1.58 -0.81 -5.60
N LEU A 186 -2.41 -1.44 -4.78
CA LEU A 186 -3.02 -0.82 -3.60
C LEU A 186 -2.37 -1.36 -2.33
N ALA A 187 -2.15 -0.51 -1.34
CA ALA A 187 -1.73 -0.91 0.00
C ALA A 187 -2.43 -0.04 1.05
N SER A 188 -2.58 -0.57 2.26
CA SER A 188 -3.45 -0.05 3.33
C SER A 188 -4.90 0.13 2.87
N GLY A 189 -5.86 0.38 3.77
CA GLY A 189 -7.20 0.70 3.30
C GLY A 189 -8.34 0.75 4.32
N ALA A 190 -9.08 1.84 4.20
CA ALA A 190 -10.52 2.01 3.97
C ALA A 190 -10.73 3.53 3.94
N ASN A 191 -10.15 4.20 4.94
CA ASN A 191 -9.88 5.63 4.98
C ASN A 191 -8.48 5.92 4.37
N ASP A 192 -7.40 5.65 5.10
CA ASP A 192 -6.03 6.00 4.68
C ASP A 192 -5.32 4.89 3.89
N GLY A 193 -5.51 4.89 2.57
CA GLY A 193 -4.87 3.98 1.63
C GLY A 193 -3.60 4.52 0.97
N ARG A 194 -3.05 3.72 0.05
CA ARG A 194 -1.85 4.00 -0.75
C ARG A 194 -2.02 3.51 -2.17
N LEU A 195 -1.51 4.30 -3.12
CA LEU A 195 -1.31 3.89 -4.51
C LEU A 195 0.17 3.72 -4.77
N ILE A 196 0.54 2.60 -5.39
CA ILE A 196 1.92 2.27 -5.69
C ILE A 196 2.06 1.93 -7.19
N PHE A 197 2.80 2.74 -7.94
CA PHE A 197 3.10 2.47 -9.34
C PHE A 197 4.32 1.56 -9.47
N LEU A 198 4.11 0.34 -9.96
CA LEU A 198 5.19 -0.65 -10.13
C LEU A 198 5.08 -1.36 -11.49
N THR A 199 6.23 -1.71 -12.05
CA THR A 199 6.28 -2.75 -13.09
C THR A 199 5.99 -4.10 -12.44
N LYS A 200 5.61 -5.09 -13.25
CA LYS A 200 5.39 -6.45 -12.74
C LYS A 200 6.60 -7.00 -11.97
N ALA A 201 7.81 -6.78 -12.47
CA ALA A 201 9.02 -7.29 -11.82
C ALA A 201 9.29 -6.63 -10.45
N LEU A 202 9.03 -5.33 -10.33
CA LEU A 202 9.09 -4.61 -9.05
C LEU A 202 8.02 -5.13 -8.08
N TYR A 203 6.78 -5.27 -8.55
CA TYR A 203 5.68 -5.82 -7.76
C TYR A 203 6.00 -7.23 -7.23
N ASP A 204 6.36 -8.17 -8.10
CA ASP A 204 6.64 -9.55 -7.73
C ASP A 204 7.73 -9.64 -6.64
N TYR A 205 8.75 -8.79 -6.73
CA TYR A 205 9.83 -8.73 -5.74
C TYR A 205 9.37 -8.12 -4.41
N ILE A 206 8.76 -6.93 -4.43
CA ILE A 206 8.33 -6.22 -3.22
C ILE A 206 7.26 -7.06 -2.50
N TYR A 207 6.30 -7.63 -3.22
CA TYR A 207 5.26 -8.51 -2.69
C TYR A 207 5.84 -9.73 -1.95
N LYS A 208 6.94 -10.30 -2.45
CA LYS A 208 7.62 -11.43 -1.82
C LYS A 208 8.34 -11.04 -0.53
N VAL A 209 8.89 -9.82 -0.47
CA VAL A 209 9.66 -9.33 0.66
C VAL A 209 8.74 -8.82 1.78
N TYR A 210 7.73 -8.02 1.44
CA TYR A 210 6.80 -7.44 2.40
C TYR A 210 5.71 -8.44 2.80
N THR A 211 5.62 -8.72 4.09
CA THR A 211 4.79 -9.82 4.63
C THR A 211 3.48 -9.36 5.23
N ASN A 212 3.37 -8.08 5.59
CA ASN A 212 2.14 -7.54 6.16
C ASN A 212 1.07 -7.42 5.08
N LYS A 213 -0.01 -8.19 5.24
CA LYS A 213 -1.11 -8.26 4.27
C LYS A 213 -1.77 -6.89 4.01
N HIS A 214 -1.75 -5.97 4.97
CA HIS A 214 -2.35 -4.65 4.78
C HIS A 214 -1.37 -3.69 4.12
N TRP A 215 -0.06 -3.80 4.34
CA TRP A 215 0.91 -2.78 3.91
C TRP A 215 1.75 -3.15 2.69
N LYS A 216 1.76 -4.43 2.28
CA LYS A 216 2.39 -4.85 1.02
C LYS A 216 1.57 -4.37 -0.18
N PRO A 217 2.18 -4.16 -1.37
CA PRO A 217 1.42 -3.86 -2.58
C PRO A 217 0.50 -5.03 -2.92
N LEU A 218 -0.76 -4.77 -3.23
CA LEU A 218 -1.75 -5.77 -3.61
C LEU A 218 -2.30 -5.46 -5.01
N GLU A 219 -2.54 -6.51 -5.80
CA GLU A 219 -3.45 -6.39 -6.92
C GLU A 219 -4.84 -6.04 -6.42
N VAL A 220 -5.62 -5.31 -7.23
CA VAL A 220 -6.95 -4.84 -6.83
C VAL A 220 -7.85 -5.98 -6.31
N THR A 221 -7.79 -7.16 -6.94
CA THR A 221 -8.61 -8.31 -6.54
C THR A 221 -8.23 -8.91 -5.19
N GLU A 222 -6.95 -8.87 -4.80
CA GLU A 222 -6.49 -9.28 -3.47
C GLU A 222 -6.82 -8.18 -2.44
N TRP A 223 -6.60 -6.92 -2.81
CA TRP A 223 -6.86 -5.77 -1.95
C TRP A 223 -8.32 -5.69 -1.50
N ILE A 224 -9.28 -5.89 -2.40
CA ILE A 224 -10.71 -5.95 -2.08
C ILE A 224 -11.00 -6.96 -0.97
N LYS A 225 -10.34 -8.12 -1.00
CA LYS A 225 -10.54 -9.18 0.00
C LYS A 225 -9.91 -8.82 1.34
N VAL A 226 -8.73 -8.19 1.32
CA VAL A 226 -8.02 -7.79 2.54
C VAL A 226 -8.72 -6.64 3.25
N MET A 227 -9.30 -5.70 2.50
CA MET A 227 -9.98 -4.51 3.03
C MET A 227 -11.50 -4.68 3.13
N GLU A 228 -12.02 -5.88 2.82
CA GLU A 228 -13.45 -6.22 2.91
C GLU A 228 -14.36 -5.26 2.11
N VAL A 229 -13.85 -4.74 1.00
CA VAL A 229 -14.58 -3.83 0.10
C VAL A 229 -15.66 -4.60 -0.65
N LYS A 230 -16.85 -4.02 -0.74
CA LYS A 230 -17.96 -4.70 -1.40
C LYS A 230 -17.83 -4.55 -2.92
N PRO A 231 -18.11 -5.61 -3.70
CA PRO A 231 -18.26 -5.47 -5.14
C PRO A 231 -19.32 -4.43 -5.47
N ILE A 232 -19.04 -3.55 -6.43
CA ILE A 232 -20.01 -2.58 -6.94
C ILE A 232 -20.75 -3.21 -8.12
N GLU A 233 -22.08 -3.17 -8.10
CA GLU A 233 -22.88 -3.48 -9.29
C GLU A 233 -22.81 -2.29 -10.26
N ILE A 234 -22.20 -2.52 -11.43
CA ILE A 234 -22.02 -1.51 -12.48
C ILE A 234 -22.92 -1.75 -13.70
N ASN A 235 -23.80 -2.76 -13.63
CA ASN A 235 -24.71 -3.18 -14.71
C ASN A 235 -25.84 -2.18 -14.92
#